data_AF-A0A6B1FQX0-F1
#
_entry.id   AF-A0A6B1FQX0-F1
#
_cell.length_a   1.000
_cell.length_b   1.000
_cell.length_c   1.000
_cell.angle_alpha   90.00
_cell.angle_beta   90.00
_cell.angle_gamma   90.00
#
_symmetry.space_group_name_H-M   'P 1'
#
loop_
_entity.id
_entity.type
_entity.pdbx_description
1 polymer ?
#
loop_
_entity_poly.entity_id
_entity_poly.type
_entity_poly.pdbx_seq_one_letter_code
_entity_poly.pdbx_strand_id
1 'polypeptide(L)'
;MPMMSGSRAYRNGRTWVLSALVVCLGAACSSTPPYFGLTASQLLEYSQEAFDREDWDEAVTALERLVQGAPGFDQMAEARMLLAQAYLNKGDFITANSEFVRFSSTYPTHELMTDAALGLCRSHSRLSPILDRDQQYTVQALSSCQAVTLDYPGTQEAAEADSIRTVMVEKLAWKDVNRGEFYFRRSLLDSGLIYFEQALEDYPDTTAAPAALLFIYRTYQRLEYEEEATEARQRLLDRYPDSPEAEEVRDVG
;
A
#
# COMPACT_ATOMS: atom_id res chain seq x y z
N MET A 1 -38.33 -10.96 -48.82
CA MET A 1 -39.49 -10.47 -49.62
C MET A 1 -39.99 -11.63 -50.48
N PRO A 2 -41.29 -11.91 -50.67
CA PRO A 2 -42.53 -11.35 -50.09
C PRO A 2 -43.43 -12.45 -49.41
N MET A 3 -44.24 -12.11 -48.40
CA MET A 3 -45.71 -11.89 -48.38
C MET A 3 -46.63 -13.14 -48.52
N MET A 4 -47.35 -13.47 -47.43
CA MET A 4 -48.83 -13.39 -47.25
C MET A 4 -49.60 -14.60 -47.82
N SER A 5 -50.54 -15.26 -47.13
CA SER A 5 -51.85 -14.73 -46.71
C SER A 5 -52.61 -15.88 -45.99
N GLY A 6 -53.09 -15.71 -44.75
CA GLY A 6 -54.53 -15.53 -44.42
C GLY A 6 -55.11 -16.82 -43.81
N SER A 7 -56.02 -16.86 -42.82
CA SER A 7 -56.86 -15.84 -42.21
C SER A 7 -57.51 -16.35 -40.88
N ARG A 8 -57.54 -15.45 -39.90
CA ARG A 8 -58.56 -15.13 -38.86
C ARG A 8 -59.43 -16.25 -38.22
N ALA A 9 -59.40 -16.26 -36.89
CA ALA A 9 -60.63 -16.23 -36.09
C ALA A 9 -60.47 -15.32 -34.87
N TYR A 10 -61.41 -14.40 -34.74
CA TYR A 10 -61.47 -13.29 -33.80
C TYR A 10 -62.47 -13.67 -32.69
N ARG A 11 -62.13 -13.50 -31.41
CA ARG A 11 -63.17 -13.37 -30.37
C ARG A 11 -62.77 -12.44 -29.25
N ASN A 12 -63.45 -11.30 -29.24
CA ASN A 12 -63.46 -10.25 -28.25
C ASN A 12 -63.88 -10.74 -26.86
N GLY A 13 -63.36 -10.08 -25.81
CA GLY A 13 -63.79 -10.31 -24.44
C GLY A 13 -63.25 -9.33 -23.39
N ARG A 14 -63.59 -8.04 -23.53
CA ARG A 14 -63.85 -7.05 -22.46
C ARG A 14 -62.83 -6.85 -21.32
N THR A 15 -62.17 -5.69 -21.43
CA THR A 15 -61.73 -4.75 -20.39
C THR A 15 -62.51 -4.74 -19.06
N TRP A 16 -61.82 -4.84 -17.93
CA TRP A 16 -62.08 -4.16 -16.63
C TRP A 16 -60.71 -4.05 -15.90
N VAL A 17 -60.09 -2.87 -15.86
CA VAL A 17 -60.17 -1.89 -14.75
C VAL A 17 -59.25 -2.25 -13.56
N LEU A 18 -58.13 -1.51 -13.53
CA LEU A 18 -57.52 -0.81 -12.38
C LEU A 18 -56.94 -1.59 -11.18
N SER A 19 -55.69 -1.21 -10.88
CA SER A 19 -55.15 -0.94 -9.54
C SER A 19 -54.62 -2.11 -8.70
N ALA A 20 -53.31 -2.31 -8.77
CA ALA A 20 -52.50 -2.67 -7.61
C ALA A 20 -51.04 -2.21 -7.79
N LEU A 21 -50.83 -0.90 -7.99
CA LEU A 21 -49.54 -0.29 -7.68
C LEU A 21 -49.50 -0.11 -6.16
N VAL A 22 -49.29 -1.22 -5.44
CA VAL A 22 -49.03 -1.17 -4.00
C VAL A 22 -47.65 -0.57 -3.82
N VAL A 23 -47.69 0.72 -3.49
CA VAL A 23 -46.64 1.50 -2.88
C VAL A 23 -46.09 0.74 -1.68
N CYS A 24 -44.98 0.03 -1.85
CA CYS A 24 -44.09 -0.37 -0.75
C CYS A 24 -43.08 0.77 -0.49
N LEU A 25 -43.58 1.98 -0.21
CA LEU A 25 -42.84 3.04 0.46
C LEU A 25 -43.25 3.01 1.92
N GLY A 26 -42.56 2.22 2.74
CA GLY A 26 -42.95 2.12 4.15
C GLY A 26 -42.23 1.05 4.94
N ALA A 27 -40.89 1.12 4.98
CA ALA A 27 -40.07 0.74 6.13
C ALA A 27 -38.58 0.98 5.81
N ALA A 28 -38.22 2.20 5.42
CA ALA A 28 -36.88 2.67 5.75
C ALA A 28 -36.93 2.99 7.25
N CYS A 29 -36.76 1.97 8.08
CA CYS A 29 -36.56 2.14 9.51
C CYS A 29 -35.32 3.04 9.66
N SER A 30 -35.54 4.30 9.99
CA SER A 30 -34.50 5.15 10.55
C SER A 30 -34.21 4.65 11.96
N SER A 31 -33.57 3.48 12.08
CA SER A 31 -32.98 3.08 13.34
C SER A 31 -31.94 4.14 13.68
N THR A 32 -32.14 4.87 14.78
CA THR A 32 -31.10 5.71 15.34
C THR A 32 -29.86 4.84 15.49
N PRO A 33 -28.70 5.24 14.96
CA PRO A 33 -27.51 4.42 15.05
C PRO A 33 -27.19 4.05 16.50
N PRO A 34 -26.64 2.86 16.79
CA PRO A 34 -26.56 2.34 18.16
C PRO A 34 -25.70 3.22 19.09
N TYR A 35 -24.80 4.00 18.49
CA TYR A 35 -23.91 4.95 19.16
C TYR A 35 -24.53 6.31 19.47
N PHE A 36 -25.80 6.57 19.13
CA PHE A 36 -26.45 7.85 19.40
C PHE A 36 -26.83 8.00 20.87
N GLY A 37 -26.40 9.10 21.50
CA GLY A 37 -26.72 9.40 22.90
C GLY A 37 -25.79 8.74 23.92
N LEU A 38 -24.81 7.96 23.46
CA LEU A 38 -23.76 7.40 24.30
C LEU A 38 -22.84 8.50 24.86
N THR A 39 -22.36 8.28 26.08
CA THR A 39 -21.28 9.10 26.68
C THR A 39 -19.95 8.84 25.98
N ALA A 40 -18.92 9.67 26.24
CA ALA A 40 -17.59 9.46 25.69
C ALA A 40 -16.99 8.08 26.07
N SER A 41 -17.17 7.64 27.32
CA SER A 41 -16.72 6.33 27.78
C SER A 41 -17.45 5.18 27.07
N GLN A 42 -18.77 5.29 26.92
CA GLN A 42 -19.58 4.30 26.21
C GLN A 42 -19.27 4.27 24.71
N LEU A 43 -18.96 5.42 24.09
CA LEU A 43 -18.51 5.48 22.71
C LEU A 43 -17.17 4.76 22.55
N LEU A 44 -16.24 4.92 23.49
CA LEU A 44 -14.95 4.22 23.42
C LEU A 44 -15.14 2.70 23.51
N GLU A 45 -15.90 2.23 24.51
CA GLU A 45 -16.22 0.81 24.70
C GLU A 45 -16.90 0.21 23.46
N TYR A 46 -17.93 0.89 22.94
CA TYR A 46 -18.61 0.47 21.71
C TYR A 46 -17.67 0.42 20.51
N SER A 47 -16.76 1.40 20.39
CA SER A 47 -15.80 1.44 19.30
C SER A 47 -14.78 0.31 19.38
N GLN A 48 -14.35 -0.07 20.58
CA GLN A 48 -13.48 -1.22 20.80
C GLN A 48 -14.18 -2.52 20.40
N GLU A 49 -15.43 -2.72 20.80
CA GLU A 49 -16.19 -3.89 20.38
C GLU A 49 -16.39 -3.96 18.86
N ALA A 50 -16.68 -2.82 18.21
CA ALA A 50 -16.80 -2.76 16.76
C ALA A 50 -15.45 -3.08 16.08
N PHE A 51 -14.35 -2.53 16.61
CA PHE A 51 -12.99 -2.81 16.13
C PHE A 51 -12.62 -4.29 16.28
N ASP A 52 -12.93 -4.92 17.42
CA ASP A 52 -12.67 -6.34 17.68
C ASP A 52 -13.48 -7.26 16.76
N ARG A 53 -14.66 -6.80 16.31
CA ARG A 53 -15.48 -7.48 15.29
C ARG A 53 -15.04 -7.19 13.85
N GLU A 54 -13.98 -6.42 13.65
CA GLU A 54 -13.52 -5.91 12.36
C GLU A 54 -14.55 -5.04 11.62
N ASP A 55 -15.54 -4.48 12.35
CA ASP A 55 -16.49 -3.52 11.81
C ASP A 55 -15.87 -2.11 11.83
N TRP A 56 -14.94 -1.90 10.90
CA TRP A 56 -14.15 -0.67 10.84
C TRP A 56 -14.98 0.58 10.58
N ASP A 57 -16.06 0.46 9.81
CA ASP A 57 -16.96 1.58 9.52
C ASP A 57 -17.70 2.05 10.78
N GLU A 58 -18.23 1.10 11.56
CA GLU A 58 -18.89 1.37 12.84
C GLU A 58 -17.91 1.96 13.86
N ALA A 59 -16.71 1.37 13.98
CA ALA A 59 -15.66 1.85 14.87
C ALA A 59 -15.23 3.28 14.53
N VAL A 60 -14.91 3.56 13.25
CA VAL A 60 -14.54 4.91 12.79
C VAL A 60 -15.63 5.92 13.12
N THR A 61 -16.89 5.60 12.83
CA THR A 61 -18.01 6.55 13.02
C THR A 61 -18.21 6.90 14.50
N ALA A 62 -18.14 5.91 15.38
CA ALA A 62 -18.28 6.13 16.82
C ALA A 62 -17.07 6.89 17.40
N LEU A 63 -15.86 6.59 16.94
CA LEU A 63 -14.62 7.27 17.37
C LEU A 63 -14.55 8.71 16.89
N GLU A 64 -14.92 9.00 15.63
CA GLU A 64 -15.02 10.37 15.13
C GLU A 64 -15.95 11.21 16.01
N ARG A 65 -17.10 10.65 16.38
CA ARG A 65 -18.06 11.32 17.27
C ARG A 65 -17.47 11.57 18.66
N LEU A 66 -16.76 10.60 19.23
CA LEU A 66 -16.06 10.75 20.51
C LEU A 66 -15.02 11.87 20.42
N VAL A 67 -14.12 11.80 19.44
CA VAL A 67 -12.98 12.70 19.28
C VAL A 67 -13.44 14.14 19.02
N GLN A 68 -14.51 14.33 18.25
CA GLN A 68 -15.08 15.66 17.98
C GLN A 68 -15.95 16.19 19.12
N GLY A 69 -16.70 15.31 19.78
CA GLY A 69 -17.72 15.66 20.76
C GLY A 69 -17.22 15.81 22.20
N ALA A 70 -16.07 15.22 22.55
CA ALA A 70 -15.55 15.22 23.93
C ALA A 70 -14.05 15.57 24.04
N PRO A 71 -13.59 16.78 23.66
CA PRO A 71 -12.16 17.14 23.63
C PRO A 71 -11.39 16.96 24.95
N GLY A 72 -12.07 16.98 26.10
CA GLY A 72 -11.47 16.81 27.44
C GLY A 72 -11.67 15.42 28.04
N PHE A 73 -12.03 14.42 27.23
CA PHE A 73 -12.15 13.04 27.70
C PHE A 73 -10.79 12.48 28.13
N ASP A 74 -10.75 11.83 29.28
CA ASP A 74 -9.50 11.38 29.91
C ASP A 74 -8.70 10.40 29.02
N GLN A 75 -9.38 9.52 28.27
CA GLN A 75 -8.75 8.53 27.38
C GLN A 75 -8.75 8.98 25.91
N MET A 76 -8.55 10.29 25.67
CA MET A 76 -8.55 10.84 24.31
C MET A 76 -7.38 10.33 23.47
N ALA A 77 -6.22 10.04 24.09
CA ALA A 77 -5.08 9.50 23.37
C ALA A 77 -5.42 8.11 22.80
N GLU A 78 -5.94 7.21 23.64
CA GLU A 78 -6.36 5.86 23.28
C GLU A 78 -7.46 5.88 22.22
N ALA A 79 -8.46 6.76 22.36
CA ALA A 79 -9.50 6.92 21.35
C ALA A 79 -8.94 7.38 19.99
N ARG A 80 -8.00 8.32 19.97
CA ARG A 80 -7.35 8.79 18.73
C ARG A 80 -6.45 7.74 18.11
N MET A 81 -5.73 6.98 18.93
CA MET A 81 -4.91 5.86 18.47
C MET A 81 -5.80 4.79 17.82
N LEU A 82 -6.88 4.39 18.49
CA LEU A 82 -7.83 3.42 17.95
C LEU A 82 -8.47 3.92 16.65
N LEU A 83 -8.77 5.21 16.55
CA LEU A 83 -9.32 5.81 15.32
C LEU A 83 -8.34 5.70 14.16
N ALA A 84 -7.06 6.03 14.38
CA ALA A 84 -6.02 5.91 13.36
C ALA A 84 -5.86 4.45 12.88
N GLN A 85 -5.87 3.50 13.83
CA GLN A 85 -5.83 2.07 13.52
C GLN A 85 -7.08 1.61 12.78
N ALA A 86 -8.27 2.12 13.11
CA ALA A 86 -9.52 1.75 12.45
C ALA A 86 -9.51 2.20 10.99
N TYR A 87 -9.03 3.42 10.69
CA TYR A 87 -8.83 3.86 9.30
C TYR A 87 -7.80 3.01 8.56
N LEU A 88 -6.69 2.64 9.21
CA LEU A 88 -5.66 1.79 8.62
C LEU A 88 -6.25 0.43 8.21
N ASN A 89 -7.02 -0.21 9.11
CA ASN A 89 -7.64 -1.51 8.84
C ASN A 89 -8.79 -1.42 7.83
N LYS A 90 -9.54 -0.31 7.81
CA LYS A 90 -10.55 0.00 6.79
C LYS A 90 -9.95 0.16 5.39
N GLY A 91 -8.65 0.44 5.29
CA GLY A 91 -7.96 0.71 4.03
C GLY A 91 -7.97 2.19 3.62
N ASP A 92 -8.44 3.09 4.49
CA ASP A 92 -8.31 4.54 4.28
C ASP A 92 -6.95 5.02 4.78
N PHE A 93 -5.91 4.66 4.03
CA PHE A 93 -4.52 4.89 4.43
C PHE A 93 -4.14 6.39 4.46
N ILE A 94 -4.83 7.24 3.69
CA ILE A 94 -4.59 8.69 3.70
C ILE A 94 -5.07 9.30 5.01
N THR A 95 -6.28 8.94 5.44
CA THR A 95 -6.83 9.42 6.70
C THR A 95 -6.07 8.80 7.88
N ALA A 96 -5.75 7.51 7.82
CA ALA A 96 -4.92 6.84 8.83
C ALA A 96 -3.58 7.56 9.03
N ASN A 97 -2.85 7.86 7.93
CA ASN A 97 -1.61 8.64 7.96
C ASN A 97 -1.81 9.96 8.73
N SER A 98 -2.83 10.73 8.35
CA SER A 98 -3.14 12.02 8.97
C SER A 98 -3.40 11.91 10.47
N GLU A 99 -4.11 10.86 10.90
CA GLU A 99 -4.39 10.63 12.32
C GLU A 99 -3.15 10.14 13.10
N PHE A 100 -2.29 9.29 12.52
CA PHE A 100 -1.02 8.91 13.16
C PHE A 100 -0.06 10.10 13.31
N VAL A 101 0.05 10.96 12.30
CA VAL A 101 0.82 12.22 12.39
C VAL A 101 0.26 13.11 13.49
N ARG A 102 -1.07 13.26 13.54
CA ARG A 102 -1.74 14.07 14.56
C ARG A 102 -1.49 13.50 15.96
N PHE A 103 -1.64 12.20 16.16
CA PHE A 103 -1.36 11.54 17.43
C PHE A 103 0.07 11.82 17.87
N SER A 104 1.04 11.59 16.98
CA SER A 104 2.47 11.81 17.22
C SER A 104 2.79 13.25 17.66
N SER A 105 2.16 14.24 17.00
CA SER A 105 2.33 15.65 17.35
C SER A 105 1.64 16.06 18.65
N THR A 106 0.53 15.41 19.00
CA THR A 106 -0.31 15.78 20.15
C THR A 106 0.17 15.10 21.44
N TYR A 107 0.65 13.85 21.32
CA TYR A 107 1.01 12.97 22.43
C TYR A 107 2.44 12.41 22.29
N PRO A 108 3.48 13.26 22.17
CA PRO A 108 4.83 12.81 21.80
C PRO A 108 5.52 11.92 22.86
N THR A 109 5.03 11.91 24.10
CA THR A 109 5.59 11.12 25.21
C THR A 109 4.65 10.02 25.69
N HIS A 110 3.59 9.71 24.93
CA HIS A 110 2.61 8.71 25.31
C HIS A 110 3.14 7.29 25.05
N GLU A 111 2.68 6.30 25.80
CA GLU A 111 3.15 4.91 25.69
C GLU A 111 2.89 4.30 24.30
N LEU A 112 1.77 4.68 23.66
CA LEU A 112 1.39 4.28 22.30
C LEU A 112 2.17 5.00 21.18
N MET A 113 3.23 5.76 21.50
CA MET A 113 3.98 6.50 20.48
C MET A 113 4.70 5.57 19.49
N THR A 114 5.21 4.43 19.95
CA THR A 114 5.82 3.42 19.08
C THR A 114 4.79 2.84 18.09
N ASP A 115 3.57 2.56 18.55
CA ASP A 115 2.46 2.12 17.69
C ASP A 115 2.07 3.17 16.65
N ALA A 116 2.07 4.45 17.02
CA ALA A 116 1.77 5.55 16.10
C ALA A 116 2.81 5.64 14.98
N ALA A 117 4.09 5.54 15.35
CA ALA A 117 5.20 5.61 14.41
C ALA A 117 5.17 4.43 13.43
N LEU A 118 4.90 3.21 13.91
CA LEU A 118 4.70 2.06 13.04
C LEU A 118 3.45 2.20 12.18
N GLY A 119 2.34 2.71 12.73
CA GLY A 119 1.10 2.99 12.00
C GLY A 119 1.32 3.94 10.81
N LEU A 120 2.16 4.96 10.98
CA LEU A 120 2.57 5.86 9.90
C LEU A 120 3.41 5.14 8.83
N CYS A 121 4.39 4.34 9.24
CA CYS A 121 5.20 3.48 8.35
C CYS A 121 4.31 2.54 7.51
N ARG A 122 3.36 1.85 8.16
CA ARG A 122 2.37 0.98 7.50
C ARG A 122 1.49 1.78 6.53
N SER A 123 0.99 2.94 6.93
CA SER A 123 0.14 3.78 6.08
C SER A 123 0.84 4.22 4.80
N HIS A 124 2.09 4.71 4.90
CA HIS A 124 2.89 5.05 3.73
C HIS A 124 3.18 3.83 2.84
N SER A 125 3.52 2.68 3.45
CA SER A 125 3.79 1.44 2.70
C SER A 125 2.55 0.98 1.92
N ARG A 126 1.36 1.07 2.51
CA ARG A 126 0.09 0.72 1.83
C ARG A 126 -0.29 1.70 0.72
N LEU A 127 0.15 2.95 0.82
CA LEU A 127 0.01 3.96 -0.23
C LEU A 127 1.05 3.84 -1.35
N SER A 128 2.13 3.07 -1.12
CA SER A 128 3.19 2.84 -2.11
C SER A 128 2.61 2.22 -3.40
N PRO A 129 2.63 2.93 -4.54
CA PRO A 129 1.96 2.48 -5.75
C PRO A 129 2.81 1.45 -6.50
N ILE A 130 2.26 0.80 -7.52
CA ILE A 130 3.03 -0.06 -8.43
C ILE A 130 4.28 0.65 -8.98
N LEU A 131 5.30 -0.13 -9.32
CA LEU A 131 6.67 0.32 -9.62
C LEU A 131 6.78 1.44 -10.67
N ASP A 132 5.95 1.36 -11.72
CA ASP A 132 6.01 2.29 -12.87
C ASP A 132 5.49 3.69 -12.55
N ARG A 133 4.82 3.85 -11.40
CA ARG A 133 4.26 5.14 -10.96
C ARG A 133 5.28 5.95 -10.15
N ASP A 134 4.93 7.21 -9.91
CA ASP A 134 5.65 8.06 -8.96
C ASP A 134 5.74 7.38 -7.59
N GLN A 135 6.94 7.33 -7.02
CA GLN A 135 7.24 6.54 -5.82
C GLN A 135 7.30 7.40 -4.54
N GLN A 136 6.68 8.59 -4.51
CA GLN A 136 6.73 9.46 -3.34
C GLN A 136 6.33 8.72 -2.04
N TYR A 137 5.24 7.95 -2.05
CA TYR A 137 4.82 7.18 -0.88
C TYR A 137 5.78 6.04 -0.51
N THR A 138 6.50 5.45 -1.48
CA THR A 138 7.54 4.45 -1.22
C THR A 138 8.73 5.06 -0.48
N VAL A 139 9.15 6.26 -0.88
CA VAL A 139 10.23 7.01 -0.21
C VAL A 139 9.78 7.47 1.18
N GLN A 140 8.54 7.92 1.33
CA GLN A 140 7.97 8.25 2.65
C GLN A 140 7.86 7.02 3.55
N ALA A 141 7.51 5.85 3.02
CA ALA A 141 7.53 4.60 3.75
C ALA A 141 8.94 4.27 4.24
N LEU A 142 9.95 4.36 3.36
CA LEU A 142 11.35 4.16 3.72
C LEU A 142 11.77 5.06 4.90
N SER A 143 11.50 6.36 4.80
CA SER A 143 11.86 7.34 5.83
C SER A 143 11.12 7.11 7.16
N SER A 144 9.80 6.89 7.11
CA SER A 144 9.01 6.68 8.32
C SER A 144 9.34 5.34 9.01
N CYS A 145 9.54 4.26 8.25
CA CYS A 145 9.96 2.98 8.82
C CYS A 145 11.39 3.04 9.38
N GLN A 146 12.30 3.77 8.72
CA GLN A 146 13.64 4.00 9.25
C GLN A 146 13.60 4.75 10.59
N ALA A 147 12.75 5.76 10.72
CA ALA A 147 12.57 6.47 11.99
C ALA A 147 12.16 5.50 13.11
N VAL A 148 11.21 4.59 12.86
CA VAL A 148 10.82 3.56 13.86
C VAL A 148 12.01 2.71 14.28
N THR A 149 12.83 2.25 13.33
CA THR A 149 14.01 1.40 13.64
C THR A 149 15.08 2.13 14.45
N LEU A 150 15.19 3.45 14.29
CA LEU A 150 16.20 4.28 14.97
C LEU A 150 15.72 4.76 16.34
N ASP A 151 14.44 5.13 16.44
CA ASP A 151 13.87 5.73 17.64
C ASP A 151 13.41 4.66 18.66
N TYR A 152 13.04 3.47 18.18
CA TYR A 152 12.54 2.36 19.01
C TYR A 152 13.34 1.05 18.79
N PRO A 153 14.68 1.06 18.91
CA PRO A 153 15.48 -0.11 18.59
C PRO A 153 15.15 -1.29 19.51
N GLY A 154 15.04 -2.49 18.93
CA GLY A 154 14.83 -3.74 19.68
C GLY A 154 13.38 -4.08 20.02
N THR A 155 12.41 -3.25 19.62
CA THR A 155 10.98 -3.58 19.77
C THR A 155 10.47 -4.41 18.59
N GLN A 156 9.29 -5.02 18.75
CA GLN A 156 8.63 -5.76 17.67
C GLN A 156 8.26 -4.83 16.51
N GLU A 157 7.87 -3.59 16.81
CA GLU A 157 7.52 -2.57 15.84
C GLU A 157 8.72 -2.17 14.99
N ALA A 158 9.91 -2.05 15.59
CA ALA A 158 11.13 -1.83 14.82
C ALA A 158 11.46 -3.01 13.91
N ALA A 159 11.29 -4.26 14.36
CA ALA A 159 11.51 -5.43 13.51
C ALA A 159 10.53 -5.48 12.32
N GLU A 160 9.25 -5.12 12.54
CA GLU A 160 8.28 -5.04 11.46
C GLU A 160 8.57 -3.86 10.52
N ALA A 161 8.90 -2.69 11.06
CA ALA A 161 9.27 -1.52 10.25
C ALA A 161 10.49 -1.82 9.37
N ASP A 162 11.50 -2.54 9.88
CA ASP A 162 12.64 -2.99 9.10
C ASP A 162 12.25 -3.95 7.96
N SER A 163 11.31 -4.86 8.24
CA SER A 163 10.78 -5.77 7.21
C SER A 163 10.06 -4.99 6.10
N ILE A 164 9.22 -4.01 6.46
CA ILE A 164 8.56 -3.12 5.50
C ILE A 164 9.59 -2.31 4.71
N ARG A 165 10.59 -1.76 5.40
CA ARG A 165 11.68 -0.98 4.81
C ARG A 165 12.40 -1.79 3.74
N THR A 166 12.79 -3.03 4.04
CA THR A 166 13.45 -3.94 3.09
C THR A 166 12.64 -4.11 1.81
N VAL A 167 11.31 -4.29 1.91
CA VAL A 167 10.43 -4.39 0.73
C VAL A 167 10.41 -3.08 -0.07
N MET A 168 10.44 -1.92 0.60
CA MET A 168 10.46 -0.62 -0.09
C MET A 168 11.80 -0.34 -0.80
N VAL A 169 12.93 -0.72 -0.18
CA VAL A 169 14.26 -0.62 -0.79
C VAL A 169 14.34 -1.49 -2.03
N GLU A 170 13.91 -2.76 -1.93
CA GLU A 170 13.88 -3.70 -3.05
C GLU A 170 13.06 -3.15 -4.22
N LYS A 171 11.90 -2.56 -3.92
CA LYS A 171 11.04 -1.92 -4.91
C LYS A 171 11.74 -0.75 -5.61
N LEU A 172 12.44 0.12 -4.90
CA LEU A 172 13.16 1.23 -5.53
C LEU A 172 14.32 0.73 -6.40
N ALA A 173 15.04 -0.29 -5.93
CA ALA A 173 16.13 -0.90 -6.69
C ALA A 173 15.66 -1.49 -8.03
N TRP A 174 14.57 -2.27 -8.01
CA TRP A 174 13.96 -2.79 -9.24
C TRP A 174 13.42 -1.70 -10.16
N LYS A 175 13.04 -0.53 -9.63
CA LYS A 175 12.60 0.59 -10.47
C LYS A 175 13.74 1.06 -11.37
N ASP A 176 14.94 1.20 -10.81
CA ASP A 176 16.10 1.64 -11.58
C ASP A 176 16.58 0.57 -12.54
N VAL A 177 16.61 -0.70 -12.13
CA VAL A 177 16.88 -1.82 -13.06
C VAL A 177 15.89 -1.84 -14.23
N ASN A 178 14.59 -1.69 -13.97
CA ASN A 178 13.58 -1.71 -15.04
C ASN A 178 13.69 -0.50 -15.99
N ARG A 179 14.11 0.66 -15.48
CA ARG A 179 14.45 1.83 -16.31
C ARG A 179 15.66 1.50 -17.18
N GLY A 180 16.72 0.93 -16.62
CA GLY A 180 17.89 0.49 -17.38
C GLY A 180 17.51 -0.49 -18.48
N GLU A 181 16.71 -1.49 -18.17
CA GLU A 181 16.23 -2.50 -19.12
C GLU A 181 15.41 -1.88 -20.25
N PHE A 182 14.58 -0.88 -19.94
CA PHE A 182 13.82 -0.14 -20.94
C PHE A 182 14.73 0.51 -22.01
N TYR A 183 15.86 1.11 -21.61
CA TYR A 183 16.84 1.68 -22.52
C TYR A 183 17.66 0.61 -23.24
N PHE A 184 18.11 -0.41 -22.50
CA PHE A 184 18.88 -1.54 -23.05
C PHE A 184 18.14 -2.26 -24.18
N ARG A 185 16.82 -2.50 -24.04
CA ARG A 185 15.99 -3.12 -25.08
C ARG A 185 15.84 -2.27 -26.35
N ARG A 186 16.14 -0.97 -26.28
CA ARG A 186 16.12 -0.03 -27.41
C ARG A 186 17.51 0.25 -27.97
N SER A 187 18.51 -0.52 -27.54
CA SER A 187 19.92 -0.32 -27.90
C SER A 187 20.48 1.04 -27.48
N LEU A 188 19.86 1.70 -26.49
CA LEU A 188 20.35 2.93 -25.87
C LEU A 188 21.25 2.54 -24.68
N LEU A 189 22.40 1.94 -24.99
CA LEU A 189 23.25 1.22 -24.05
C LEU A 189 23.81 2.14 -22.96
N ASP A 190 24.38 3.30 -23.32
CA ASP A 190 24.92 4.26 -22.35
C ASP A 190 23.86 4.76 -21.37
N SER A 191 22.64 4.99 -21.85
CA SER A 191 21.52 5.42 -21.00
C SER A 191 21.07 4.32 -20.04
N GLY A 192 21.06 3.06 -20.50
CA GLY A 192 20.76 1.91 -19.66
C GLY A 192 21.80 1.72 -18.56
N LEU A 193 23.08 1.84 -18.94
CA LEU A 193 24.23 1.67 -18.04
C LEU A 193 24.15 2.60 -16.82
N ILE A 194 23.76 3.86 -17.01
CA ILE A 194 23.58 4.84 -15.91
C ILE A 194 22.61 4.31 -14.84
N TYR A 195 21.49 3.71 -15.24
CA TYR A 195 20.50 3.21 -14.29
C TYR A 195 20.93 1.93 -13.59
N PHE A 196 21.64 1.04 -14.29
CA PHE A 196 22.16 -0.17 -13.66
C PHE A 196 23.26 0.15 -12.65
N GLU A 197 24.18 1.07 -12.96
CA GLU A 197 25.19 1.54 -12.01
C GLU A 197 24.52 2.25 -10.82
N GLN A 198 23.50 3.08 -11.07
CA GLN A 198 22.74 3.71 -9.98
C GLN A 198 22.08 2.67 -9.05
N ALA A 199 21.46 1.61 -9.61
CA ALA A 199 20.87 0.56 -8.80
C ALA A 199 21.90 -0.15 -7.90
N LEU A 200 23.14 -0.30 -8.37
CA LEU A 200 24.23 -0.90 -7.60
C LEU A 200 24.82 0.01 -6.53
N GLU A 201 24.92 1.31 -6.84
CA GLU A 201 25.42 2.30 -5.91
C GLU A 201 24.44 2.53 -4.77
N ASP A 202 23.16 2.73 -5.10
CA ASP A 202 22.12 3.09 -4.15
C ASP A 202 21.62 1.86 -3.37
N TYR A 203 21.63 0.67 -3.96
CA TYR A 203 20.97 -0.53 -3.42
C TYR A 203 21.81 -1.82 -3.50
N PRO A 204 23.08 -1.83 -3.02
CA PRO A 204 23.99 -2.96 -3.19
C PRO A 204 23.53 -4.26 -2.49
N ASP A 205 22.67 -4.17 -1.48
CA ASP A 205 22.22 -5.31 -0.66
C ASP A 205 20.87 -5.90 -1.14
N THR A 206 20.34 -5.43 -2.27
CA THR A 206 19.05 -5.88 -2.82
C THR A 206 19.19 -7.06 -3.77
N THR A 207 18.09 -7.76 -4.03
CA THR A 207 18.08 -8.80 -5.07
C THR A 207 18.15 -8.22 -6.48
N ALA A 208 17.83 -6.93 -6.65
CA ALA A 208 18.03 -6.18 -7.90
C ALA A 208 19.50 -5.92 -8.23
N ALA A 209 20.40 -5.88 -7.24
CA ALA A 209 21.82 -5.60 -7.45
C ALA A 209 22.52 -6.62 -8.38
N PRO A 210 22.46 -7.95 -8.16
CA PRO A 210 23.04 -8.90 -9.11
C PRO A 210 22.43 -8.80 -10.52
N ALA A 211 21.12 -8.54 -10.62
CA ALA A 211 20.45 -8.26 -11.91
C ALA A 211 21.03 -7.04 -12.63
N ALA A 212 21.27 -5.94 -11.90
CA ALA A 212 21.91 -4.75 -12.44
C ALA A 212 23.32 -5.05 -12.97
N LEU A 213 24.16 -5.77 -12.21
CA LEU A 213 25.51 -6.18 -12.66
C LEU A 213 25.47 -7.05 -13.92
N LEU A 214 24.52 -7.99 -14.01
CA LEU A 214 24.35 -8.81 -15.20
C LEU A 214 24.01 -7.96 -16.43
N PHE A 215 23.16 -6.95 -16.27
CA PHE A 215 22.87 -6.03 -17.35
C PHE A 215 24.06 -5.13 -17.71
N ILE A 216 24.89 -4.72 -16.75
CA ILE A 216 26.14 -4.00 -17.02
C ILE A 216 27.08 -4.87 -17.86
N TYR A 217 27.29 -6.11 -17.46
CA TYR A 217 28.08 -7.09 -18.22
C TYR A 217 27.56 -7.22 -19.67
N ARG A 218 26.26 -7.49 -19.85
CA ARG A 218 25.64 -7.61 -21.18
C ARG A 218 25.72 -6.31 -21.99
N THR A 219 25.73 -5.17 -21.32
CA THR A 219 25.87 -3.85 -21.96
C THR A 219 27.27 -3.69 -22.53
N TYR A 220 28.31 -3.98 -21.74
CA TYR A 220 29.70 -3.94 -22.22
C TYR A 220 29.97 -4.96 -23.33
N GLN A 221 29.39 -6.15 -23.25
CA GLN A 221 29.49 -7.12 -24.36
C GLN A 221 28.91 -6.57 -25.68
N ARG A 222 27.75 -5.90 -25.63
CA ARG A 222 27.15 -5.29 -26.83
C ARG A 222 27.93 -4.09 -27.36
N LEU A 223 28.71 -3.43 -26.50
CA LEU A 223 29.61 -2.34 -26.87
C LEU A 223 30.99 -2.85 -27.35
N GLU A 224 31.25 -4.16 -27.27
CA GLU A 224 32.55 -4.77 -27.57
C GLU A 224 33.68 -4.28 -26.63
N TYR A 225 33.31 -3.96 -25.38
CA TYR A 225 34.22 -3.51 -24.32
C TYR A 225 34.59 -4.70 -23.43
N GLU A 226 35.52 -5.53 -23.93
CA GLU A 226 35.85 -6.84 -23.34
C GLU A 226 36.47 -6.77 -21.94
N GLU A 227 37.29 -5.74 -21.67
CA GLU A 227 37.91 -5.55 -20.36
C GLU A 227 36.84 -5.24 -19.31
N GLU A 228 35.99 -4.26 -19.58
CA GLU A 228 34.90 -3.84 -18.70
C GLU A 228 33.83 -4.93 -18.53
N ALA A 229 33.54 -5.69 -19.59
CA ALA A 229 32.67 -6.86 -19.48
C ALA A 229 33.26 -7.90 -18.53
N THR A 230 34.56 -8.19 -18.65
CA THR A 230 35.25 -9.15 -17.77
C THR A 230 35.25 -8.67 -16.31
N GLU A 231 35.49 -7.38 -16.09
CA GLU A 231 35.42 -6.78 -14.75
C GLU A 231 34.01 -6.83 -14.15
N ALA A 232 32.97 -6.50 -14.92
CA ALA A 232 31.58 -6.57 -14.47
C ALA A 232 31.17 -8.00 -14.11
N ARG A 233 31.57 -8.98 -14.93
CA ARG A 233 31.37 -10.41 -14.64
C ARG A 233 32.08 -10.82 -13.35
N GLN A 234 33.33 -10.43 -13.17
CA GLN A 234 34.09 -10.76 -11.97
C GLN A 234 33.46 -10.12 -10.71
N ARG A 235 33.04 -8.86 -10.79
CA ARG A 235 32.29 -8.18 -9.72
C ARG A 235 31.03 -8.94 -9.34
N LEU A 236 30.28 -9.47 -10.32
CA LEU A 236 29.07 -10.26 -10.08
C LEU A 236 29.37 -11.56 -9.34
N LEU A 237 30.37 -12.31 -9.81
CA LEU A 237 30.79 -13.57 -9.20
C LEU A 237 31.36 -13.38 -7.78
N ASP A 238 32.06 -12.27 -7.53
CA ASP A 238 32.70 -12.01 -6.24
C ASP A 238 31.71 -11.47 -5.20
N ARG A 239 30.83 -10.54 -5.58
CA ARG A 239 29.90 -9.88 -4.65
C ARG A 239 28.61 -10.64 -4.41
N TYR A 240 28.11 -11.33 -5.44
CA TYR A 240 26.83 -12.03 -5.40
C TYR A 240 26.96 -13.49 -5.86
N PRO A 241 27.90 -14.28 -5.30
CA PRO A 241 28.20 -15.62 -5.78
C PRO A 241 26.96 -16.52 -5.80
N ASP A 242 26.06 -16.40 -4.84
CA ASP A 242 24.90 -17.28 -4.72
C ASP A 242 23.67 -16.81 -5.52
N SER A 243 23.82 -15.75 -6.33
CA SER A 243 22.73 -15.22 -7.16
C SER A 243 22.49 -16.05 -8.43
N PRO A 244 21.25 -16.15 -8.92
CA PRO A 244 20.95 -16.75 -10.22
C PRO A 244 21.73 -16.11 -11.38
N GLU A 245 21.98 -14.81 -11.30
CA GLU A 245 22.74 -14.06 -12.30
C GLU A 245 24.22 -14.47 -12.33
N ALA A 246 24.82 -14.70 -11.15
CA ALA A 246 26.18 -15.23 -11.05
C ALA A 246 26.26 -16.64 -11.64
N GLU A 247 25.24 -17.48 -11.43
CA GLU A 247 25.16 -18.81 -12.05
C GLU A 247 25.12 -18.72 -13.58
N GLU A 248 24.35 -17.78 -14.14
CA GLU A 248 24.22 -17.60 -15.60
C GLU A 248 25.58 -17.34 -16.29
N VAL A 249 26.47 -16.58 -15.64
CA VAL A 249 27.74 -16.16 -16.25
C VAL A 249 28.92 -17.07 -15.94
N ARG A 250 28.78 -18.06 -15.04
CA ARG A 250 29.86 -18.98 -14.67
C ARG A 250 30.35 -19.81 -15.86
N ASP A 251 29.42 -20.29 -16.67
CA ASP A 251 29.69 -21.28 -17.72
C ASP A 251 29.97 -20.64 -19.09
N VAL A 252 30.00 -19.31 -19.16
CA VAL A 252 30.35 -18.56 -20.36
C VAL A 252 31.88 -18.43 -20.41
N GLY A 253 32.54 -19.45 -20.97
CA GLY A 253 33.98 -19.53 -21.19
C GLY A 253 34.31 -20.24 -22.49
#